data_AF-A0A1Z4RE05-F1
#
_entry.id   AF-A0A1Z4RE05-F1
#
_cell.length_a   1.000
_cell.length_b   1.000
_cell.length_c   1.000
_cell.angle_alpha   90.00
_cell.angle_beta   90.00
_cell.angle_gamma   90.00
#
_symmetry.space_group_name_H-M   'P 1'
#
loop_
_entity.id
_entity.type
_entity.pdbx_description
1 polymer ?
#
loop_
_entity_poly.entity_id
_entity_poly.type
_entity_poly.pdbx_seq_one_letter_code
_entity_poly.pdbx_strand_id
1 'polypeptide(L)'
;MMNLNKLGRSWDISNFILLIAVSGFAISQPAVSFVQDSVENIQDSNTSYSGNINNLFANNSSVGVLAICAAEGNCEIDGTKTSLYYYHVDPGNQKVNRGFCSDQGRGGTNLANADAGCLARTRSRIPRLVRKLENAGVNTEQNVEAFINNLDQWNQASPRVSDAFPKKYADALNKGLKGKEAILWARVEAFRRRDGELEAGNSRVGLFSICANPQNTYYTTRLRQYSAFSDRWRWNCIALDQRRRLNAINQVLARNIK
;
A
#
# COMPACT_ATOMS: atom_id res chain seq x y z
N MET A 1 -47.30 -1.21 56.35
CA MET A 1 -46.14 -2.11 56.46
C MET A 1 -45.64 -2.43 55.06
N MET A 2 -44.37 -2.14 54.81
CA MET A 2 -43.68 -2.16 53.51
C MET A 2 -43.58 -3.55 52.89
N ASN A 3 -43.64 -3.63 51.55
CA ASN A 3 -42.76 -4.50 50.77
C ASN A 3 -42.65 -4.00 49.32
N LEU A 4 -41.94 -2.89 49.14
CA LEU A 4 -41.43 -2.43 47.84
C LEU A 4 -39.91 -2.56 47.91
N ASN A 5 -39.37 -3.66 47.38
CA ASN A 5 -37.94 -3.77 47.04
C ASN A 5 -37.70 -5.06 46.24
N LYS A 6 -38.09 -5.07 44.97
CA LYS A 6 -37.58 -6.08 44.00
C LYS A 6 -37.71 -5.69 42.51
N LEU A 7 -37.88 -4.40 42.21
CA LEU A 7 -38.03 -3.90 40.83
C LEU A 7 -36.88 -3.00 40.33
N GLY A 8 -35.93 -2.63 41.20
CA GLY A 8 -34.84 -1.71 40.85
C GLY A 8 -33.56 -2.35 40.30
N ARG A 9 -33.40 -3.68 40.31
CA ARG A 9 -32.11 -4.34 39.97
C ARG A 9 -32.04 -4.89 38.54
N SER A 10 -33.18 -5.10 37.88
CA SER A 10 -33.26 -5.62 36.51
C SER A 10 -33.22 -4.52 35.43
N TRP A 11 -33.56 -3.28 35.80
CA TRP A 11 -33.53 -2.13 34.89
C TRP A 11 -32.12 -1.58 34.63
N ASP A 12 -31.19 -1.73 35.58
CA ASP A 12 -29.81 -1.26 35.40
C ASP A 12 -28.95 -2.20 34.54
N ILE A 13 -29.18 -3.51 34.58
CA ILE A 13 -28.38 -4.46 33.78
C ILE A 13 -28.76 -4.37 32.30
N SER A 14 -30.04 -4.12 32.00
CA SER A 14 -30.55 -4.03 30.63
C SER A 14 -30.04 -2.76 29.93
N ASN A 15 -29.90 -1.65 30.66
CA ASN A 15 -29.28 -0.43 30.14
C ASN A 15 -27.75 -0.53 30.02
N PHE A 16 -27.08 -1.28 30.91
CA PHE A 16 -25.63 -1.50 30.82
C PHE A 16 -25.25 -2.38 29.61
N ILE A 17 -26.06 -3.41 29.30
CA ILE A 17 -25.85 -4.28 28.13
C ILE A 17 -26.16 -3.52 26.83
N LEU A 18 -27.17 -2.64 26.81
CA LEU A 18 -27.46 -1.79 25.64
C LEU A 18 -26.35 -0.75 25.40
N LEU A 19 -25.76 -0.19 26.46
CA LEU A 19 -24.60 0.71 26.36
C LEU A 19 -23.35 -0.02 25.84
N ILE A 20 -23.11 -1.28 26.20
CA ILE A 20 -22.02 -2.09 25.63
C ILE A 20 -22.31 -2.49 24.17
N ALA A 21 -23.57 -2.75 23.80
CA ALA A 21 -23.95 -3.06 22.42
C ALA A 21 -23.83 -1.84 21.48
N VAL A 22 -24.14 -0.63 21.96
CA VAL A 22 -24.00 0.62 21.19
C VAL A 22 -22.55 1.13 21.18
N SER A 23 -21.74 0.84 22.20
CA SER A 23 -20.30 1.14 22.17
C SER A 23 -19.44 0.06 21.48
N GLY A 24 -19.95 -1.16 21.30
CA GLY A 24 -19.30 -2.23 20.54
C GLY A 24 -19.32 -2.03 19.01
N PHE A 25 -20.30 -1.28 18.50
CA PHE A 25 -20.41 -0.97 17.06
C PHE A 25 -19.76 0.36 16.66
N ALA A 26 -19.23 1.13 17.60
CA ALA A 26 -18.60 2.43 17.35
C ALA A 26 -17.05 2.40 17.38
N ILE A 27 -16.40 1.25 17.57
CA ILE A 27 -14.92 1.12 17.66
C ILE A 27 -14.34 0.19 16.57
N SER A 28 -15.03 0.00 15.45
CA SER A 28 -14.48 -0.75 14.30
C SER A 28 -14.27 0.10 13.04
N GLN A 29 -14.35 1.42 13.16
CA GLN A 29 -13.78 2.28 12.12
C GLN A 29 -12.31 2.52 12.47
N PRO A 30 -11.34 2.20 11.58
CA PRO A 30 -10.03 2.79 11.71
C PRO A 30 -10.23 4.30 11.57
N ALA A 31 -10.24 5.00 12.71
CA ALA A 31 -10.11 6.43 12.75
C ALA A 31 -8.71 6.74 12.20
N VAL A 32 -8.64 6.99 10.89
CA VAL A 32 -7.51 7.67 10.30
C VAL A 32 -7.67 9.12 10.71
N SER A 33 -7.32 9.45 11.95
CA SER A 33 -6.81 10.79 12.19
C SER A 33 -5.43 10.81 11.57
N PHE A 34 -5.30 11.50 10.44
CA PHE A 34 -4.00 12.01 10.01
C PHE A 34 -3.52 12.91 11.15
N VAL A 35 -2.80 12.30 12.11
CA VAL A 35 -2.08 13.06 13.12
C VAL A 35 -1.11 13.95 12.36
N GLN A 36 -1.32 15.23 12.65
CA GLN A 36 -0.85 16.41 11.97
C GLN A 36 0.63 16.68 12.30
N ASP A 37 1.48 15.66 12.16
CA ASP A 37 2.92 15.83 12.26
C ASP A 37 3.48 15.92 10.85
N SER A 38 3.87 17.14 10.48
CA SER A 38 4.32 17.63 9.17
C SER A 38 3.25 17.71 8.08
N VAL A 39 2.53 18.83 8.07
CA VAL A 39 1.87 19.36 6.86
C VAL A 39 2.98 19.74 5.87
N GLU A 40 3.53 18.76 5.17
CA GLU A 40 3.94 19.01 3.79
C GLU A 40 2.66 19.07 2.98
N ASN A 41 2.45 20.22 2.35
CA ASN A 41 1.29 20.56 1.54
C ASN A 41 1.14 19.51 0.42
N ILE A 42 0.32 18.47 0.64
CA ILE A 42 -0.03 17.51 -0.40
C ILE A 42 -0.96 18.26 -1.35
N GLN A 43 -0.38 18.92 -2.36
CA GLN A 43 -1.12 19.33 -3.53
C GLN A 43 -1.72 18.06 -4.16
N ASP A 44 -3.04 17.93 -4.08
CA ASP A 44 -3.82 17.01 -4.91
C ASP A 44 -3.72 17.50 -6.36
N SER A 45 -2.64 17.11 -7.04
CA SER A 45 -2.55 17.24 -8.48
C SER A 45 -3.39 16.13 -9.11
N ASN A 46 -4.60 16.47 -9.56
CA ASN A 46 -5.36 15.65 -10.50
C ASN A 46 -4.59 15.65 -11.83
N THR A 47 -3.58 14.78 -11.94
CA THR A 47 -2.79 14.59 -13.15
C THR A 47 -3.61 13.78 -14.14
N SER A 48 -4.43 14.46 -14.94
CA SER A 48 -5.16 13.85 -16.05
C SER A 48 -4.17 13.49 -17.15
N TYR A 49 -3.89 12.21 -17.34
CA TYR A 49 -3.02 11.73 -18.42
C TYR A 49 -3.84 11.56 -19.71
N SER A 50 -3.46 12.28 -20.76
CA SER A 50 -4.12 12.21 -22.07
C SER A 50 -3.50 11.19 -23.04
N GLY A 51 -2.52 10.41 -22.59
CA GLY A 51 -1.83 9.41 -23.41
C GLY A 51 -2.38 8.00 -23.28
N ASN A 52 -1.92 7.10 -24.15
CA ASN A 52 -2.20 5.67 -24.03
C ASN A 52 -1.43 5.08 -22.83
N ILE A 53 -2.09 4.37 -21.92
CA ILE A 53 -1.46 3.82 -20.71
C ILE A 53 -0.24 2.92 -21.01
N ASN A 54 -0.21 2.29 -22.19
CA ASN A 54 0.91 1.45 -22.60
C ASN A 54 2.21 2.26 -22.77
N ASN A 55 2.10 3.55 -23.06
CA ASN A 55 3.25 4.45 -23.18
C ASN A 55 3.92 4.71 -21.83
N LEU A 56 3.21 4.54 -20.72
CA LEU A 56 3.79 4.60 -19.37
C LEU A 56 4.86 3.52 -19.15
N PHE A 57 4.85 2.45 -19.95
CA PHE A 57 5.78 1.32 -19.88
C PHE A 57 6.29 0.92 -21.27
N ALA A 58 6.52 1.89 -22.17
CA ALA A 58 7.01 1.61 -23.52
C ALA A 58 8.47 1.12 -23.52
N ASN A 59 9.32 1.73 -22.70
CA ASN A 59 10.75 1.45 -22.59
C ASN A 59 11.28 1.75 -21.16
N ASN A 60 12.58 1.51 -20.93
CA ASN A 60 13.19 1.66 -19.61
C ASN A 60 13.24 3.10 -19.07
N SER A 61 12.97 4.09 -19.91
CA SER A 61 12.90 5.51 -19.53
C SER A 61 11.47 6.03 -19.44
N SER A 62 10.46 5.17 -19.65
CA SER A 62 9.05 5.57 -19.55
C SER A 62 8.68 5.90 -18.10
N VAL A 63 7.75 6.86 -17.94
CA VAL A 63 7.38 7.41 -16.63
C VAL A 63 6.95 6.35 -15.62
N GLY A 64 6.20 5.33 -16.03
CA GLY A 64 5.79 4.23 -15.16
C GLY A 64 6.97 3.35 -14.72
N VAL A 65 7.99 3.17 -15.58
CA VAL A 65 9.22 2.46 -15.22
C VAL A 65 10.03 3.26 -14.19
N LEU A 66 10.18 4.57 -14.41
CA LEU A 66 10.84 5.47 -13.47
C LEU A 66 10.11 5.49 -12.11
N ALA A 67 8.78 5.49 -12.14
CA ALA A 67 7.96 5.48 -10.93
C ALA A 67 8.16 4.19 -10.10
N ILE A 68 8.16 3.02 -10.74
CA ILE A 68 8.49 1.75 -10.06
C ILE A 68 9.94 1.76 -9.56
N CYS A 69 10.88 2.26 -10.37
CA CYS A 69 12.29 2.33 -9.96
C CYS A 69 12.49 3.17 -8.69
N ALA A 70 11.83 4.33 -8.64
CA ALA A 70 11.85 5.20 -7.46
C ALA A 70 11.14 4.56 -6.27
N ALA A 71 10.01 3.88 -6.48
CA ALA A 71 9.29 3.15 -5.43
C ALA A 71 10.16 2.04 -4.80
N GLU A 72 10.94 1.33 -5.60
CA GLU A 72 11.91 0.34 -5.10
C GLU A 72 13.10 0.99 -4.36
N GLY A 73 13.36 2.28 -4.60
CA GLY A 73 14.58 2.96 -4.14
C GLY A 73 15.79 2.70 -5.04
N ASN A 74 15.59 2.08 -6.21
CA ASN A 74 16.62 1.82 -7.20
C ASN A 74 16.93 3.08 -8.04
N CYS A 75 16.01 4.03 -8.11
CA CYS A 75 16.24 5.33 -8.73
C CYS A 75 15.85 6.46 -7.78
N GLU A 76 16.50 7.61 -7.96
CA GLU A 76 15.98 8.90 -7.52
C GLU A 76 14.77 9.30 -8.39
N ILE A 77 14.01 10.30 -7.93
CA ILE A 77 12.81 10.78 -8.61
C ILE A 77 13.06 11.37 -10.01
N ASP A 78 14.31 11.72 -10.32
CA ASP A 78 14.73 12.19 -11.64
C ASP A 78 15.22 11.07 -12.57
N GLY A 79 15.21 9.81 -12.10
CA GLY A 79 15.68 8.64 -12.83
C GLY A 79 17.17 8.33 -12.63
N THR A 80 17.90 9.11 -11.84
CA THR A 80 19.29 8.78 -11.47
C THR A 80 19.32 7.48 -10.70
N LYS A 81 20.18 6.54 -11.11
CA LYS A 81 20.27 5.21 -10.49
C LYS A 81 21.01 5.28 -9.16
N THR A 82 20.43 4.67 -8.12
CA THR A 82 21.09 4.53 -6.81
C THR A 82 22.00 3.29 -6.80
N SER A 83 22.73 3.07 -5.70
CA SER A 83 23.52 1.85 -5.52
C SER A 83 22.65 0.58 -5.54
N LEU A 84 21.40 0.67 -5.06
CA LEU A 84 20.47 -0.48 -4.98
C LEU A 84 20.09 -1.03 -6.36
N TYR A 85 20.08 -0.18 -7.39
CA TYR A 85 19.81 -0.62 -8.78
C TYR A 85 20.83 -1.64 -9.28
N TYR A 86 22.10 -1.47 -8.91
CA TYR A 86 23.18 -2.33 -9.41
C TYR A 86 23.21 -3.67 -8.68
N TYR A 87 22.98 -3.64 -7.36
CA TYR A 87 23.01 -4.82 -6.52
C TYR A 87 22.50 -4.50 -5.10
N HIS A 88 21.59 -5.32 -4.59
CA HIS A 88 21.37 -5.45 -3.15
C HIS A 88 20.79 -6.83 -2.79
N VAL A 89 20.86 -7.20 -1.52
CA VAL A 89 20.21 -8.42 -1.00
C VAL A 89 18.96 -8.02 -0.25
N ASP A 90 17.83 -8.61 -0.61
CA ASP A 90 16.54 -8.38 0.05
C ASP A 90 16.59 -8.90 1.49
N PRO A 91 16.40 -8.05 2.51
CA PRO A 91 16.47 -8.49 3.90
C PRO A 91 15.33 -9.47 4.26
N GLY A 92 14.20 -9.43 3.55
CA GLY A 92 13.02 -10.25 3.82
C GLY A 92 13.08 -11.66 3.24
N ASN A 93 13.87 -11.90 2.18
CA ASN A 93 13.96 -13.21 1.52
C ASN A 93 15.36 -13.63 1.06
N GLN A 94 16.39 -12.81 1.32
CA GLN A 94 17.80 -13.05 0.99
C GLN A 94 18.13 -13.21 -0.50
N LYS A 95 17.23 -12.80 -1.40
CA LYS A 95 17.49 -12.82 -2.84
C LYS A 95 18.28 -11.60 -3.27
N VAL A 96 19.12 -11.81 -4.29
CA VAL A 96 19.87 -10.74 -4.95
C VAL A 96 18.94 -10.00 -5.92
N ASN A 97 18.84 -8.69 -5.73
CA ASN A 97 18.07 -7.78 -6.56
C ASN A 97 18.97 -6.91 -7.43
N ARG A 98 18.49 -6.64 -8.65
CA ARG A 98 19.12 -5.82 -9.67
C ARG A 98 18.06 -5.18 -10.57
N GLY A 99 18.42 -4.10 -11.24
CA GLY A 99 17.57 -3.42 -12.22
C GLY A 99 16.45 -2.63 -11.57
N PHE A 100 15.63 -1.96 -12.39
CA PHE A 100 14.66 -0.99 -11.90
C PHE A 100 13.61 -1.62 -10.97
N CYS A 101 13.19 -2.87 -11.24
CA CYS A 101 12.11 -3.53 -10.50
C CYS A 101 12.58 -4.47 -9.39
N SER A 102 13.88 -4.48 -9.04
CA SER A 102 14.44 -5.46 -8.09
C SER A 102 14.17 -6.90 -8.55
N ASP A 103 14.75 -7.30 -9.67
CA ASP A 103 14.38 -8.51 -10.44
C ASP A 103 14.58 -9.87 -9.72
N GLN A 104 15.11 -9.89 -8.50
CA GLN A 104 15.38 -11.11 -7.72
C GLN A 104 16.26 -12.15 -8.46
N GLY A 105 17.18 -11.67 -9.31
CA GLY A 105 18.17 -12.49 -9.99
C GLY A 105 17.69 -13.24 -11.23
N ARG A 106 16.47 -13.00 -11.73
CA ARG A 106 15.93 -13.70 -12.92
C ARG A 106 16.70 -13.36 -14.20
N GLY A 107 17.27 -12.17 -14.30
CA GLY A 107 18.18 -11.71 -15.35
C GLY A 107 19.64 -12.13 -15.14
N GLY A 108 19.92 -12.94 -14.11
CA GLY A 108 21.28 -13.35 -13.75
C GLY A 108 22.12 -12.18 -13.24
N THR A 109 23.36 -12.09 -13.72
CA THR A 109 24.32 -11.03 -13.39
C THR A 109 24.28 -9.84 -14.36
N ASN A 110 23.44 -9.89 -15.39
CA ASN A 110 23.35 -8.85 -16.42
C ASN A 110 22.19 -7.88 -16.13
N LEU A 111 22.51 -6.60 -15.94
CA LEU A 111 21.52 -5.55 -15.65
C LEU A 111 20.54 -5.30 -16.80
N ALA A 112 21.00 -5.36 -18.06
CA ALA A 112 20.12 -5.17 -19.21
C ALA A 112 19.09 -6.30 -19.30
N ASN A 113 19.48 -7.54 -18.97
CA ASN A 113 18.55 -8.67 -18.90
C ASN A 113 17.54 -8.51 -17.75
N ALA A 114 18.00 -8.04 -16.59
CA ALA A 114 17.11 -7.75 -15.45
C ALA A 114 16.06 -6.70 -15.83
N ASP A 115 16.47 -5.57 -16.41
CA ASP A 115 15.56 -4.51 -16.83
C ASP A 115 14.61 -4.97 -17.95
N ALA A 116 15.12 -5.63 -18.98
CA ALA A 116 14.29 -6.13 -20.08
C ALA A 116 13.25 -7.16 -19.59
N GLY A 117 13.66 -8.06 -18.70
CA GLY A 117 12.78 -9.04 -18.06
C GLY A 117 11.72 -8.38 -17.18
N CYS A 118 12.11 -7.40 -16.37
CA CYS A 118 11.18 -6.58 -15.58
C CYS A 118 10.15 -5.90 -16.48
N LEU A 119 10.59 -5.18 -17.51
CA LEU A 119 9.71 -4.45 -18.42
C LEU A 119 8.72 -5.38 -19.14
N ALA A 120 9.21 -6.51 -19.67
CA ALA A 120 8.35 -7.49 -20.34
C ALA A 120 7.28 -8.04 -19.40
N ARG A 121 7.63 -8.39 -18.16
CA ARG A 121 6.67 -8.88 -17.17
C ARG A 121 5.67 -7.81 -16.77
N THR A 122 6.10 -6.58 -16.49
CA THR A 122 5.21 -5.46 -16.18
C THR A 122 4.19 -5.25 -17.30
N ARG A 123 4.66 -5.17 -18.56
CA ARG A 123 3.78 -5.02 -19.73
C ARG A 123 2.79 -6.18 -19.88
N SER A 124 3.23 -7.42 -19.64
CA SER A 124 2.35 -8.60 -19.70
C SER A 124 1.17 -8.55 -18.72
N ARG A 125 1.28 -7.76 -17.66
CA ARG A 125 0.25 -7.63 -16.62
C ARG A 125 -0.75 -6.52 -16.87
N ILE A 126 -0.38 -5.52 -17.66
CA ILE A 126 -1.23 -4.36 -17.97
C ILE A 126 -2.65 -4.79 -18.35
N PRO A 127 -2.90 -5.71 -19.33
CA PRO A 127 -4.27 -6.05 -19.72
C PRO A 127 -5.11 -6.64 -18.59
N ARG A 128 -4.51 -7.41 -17.68
CA ARG A 128 -5.21 -8.00 -16.53
C ARG A 128 -5.59 -6.92 -15.52
N LEU A 129 -4.67 -6.02 -15.21
CA LEU A 129 -4.87 -5.01 -14.17
C LEU A 129 -5.84 -3.92 -14.63
N VAL A 130 -5.79 -3.53 -15.91
CA VAL A 130 -6.79 -2.66 -16.56
C VAL A 130 -8.18 -3.24 -16.39
N ARG A 131 -8.40 -4.47 -16.86
CA ARG A 131 -9.72 -5.13 -16.73
C ARG A 131 -10.20 -5.18 -15.28
N LYS A 132 -9.32 -5.40 -14.32
CA LYS A 132 -9.72 -5.45 -12.90
C LYS A 132 -10.09 -4.09 -12.34
N LEU A 133 -9.39 -3.01 -12.74
CA LEU A 133 -9.75 -1.64 -12.37
C LEU A 133 -11.07 -1.23 -13.02
N GLU A 134 -11.24 -1.50 -14.32
CA GLU A 134 -12.47 -1.22 -15.05
C GLU A 134 -13.67 -1.98 -14.47
N ASN A 135 -13.51 -3.27 -14.15
CA ASN A 135 -14.55 -4.07 -13.48
C ASN A 135 -14.87 -3.56 -12.06
N ALA A 136 -13.97 -2.80 -11.45
CA ALA A 136 -14.21 -2.12 -10.18
C ALA A 136 -14.79 -0.70 -10.36
N GLY A 137 -15.11 -0.30 -11.59
CA GLY A 137 -15.64 1.02 -11.93
C GLY A 137 -14.59 2.12 -12.01
N VAL A 138 -13.30 1.77 -12.11
CA VAL A 138 -12.18 2.72 -12.11
C VAL A 138 -11.61 2.82 -13.52
N ASN A 139 -11.76 3.99 -14.15
CA ASN A 139 -11.14 4.28 -15.44
C ASN A 139 -9.63 4.53 -15.24
N THR A 140 -8.78 3.76 -15.91
CA THR A 140 -7.31 3.83 -15.74
C THR A 140 -6.68 5.09 -16.30
N GLU A 141 -7.23 5.67 -17.36
CA GLU A 141 -6.70 6.89 -17.99
C GLU A 141 -7.00 8.12 -17.13
N GLN A 142 -8.15 8.13 -16.45
CA GLN A 142 -8.51 9.16 -15.48
C GLN A 142 -7.84 8.97 -14.11
N ASN A 143 -7.29 7.78 -13.82
CA ASN A 143 -6.70 7.42 -12.53
C ASN A 143 -5.29 6.82 -12.69
N VAL A 144 -4.42 7.50 -13.43
CA VAL A 144 -3.07 6.99 -13.76
C VAL A 144 -2.22 6.72 -12.53
N GLU A 145 -2.29 7.55 -11.49
CA GLU A 145 -1.55 7.31 -10.25
C GLU A 145 -2.00 6.00 -9.59
N ALA A 146 -3.31 5.73 -9.52
CA ALA A 146 -3.83 4.47 -8.99
C ALA A 146 -3.45 3.27 -9.86
N PHE A 147 -3.43 3.43 -11.19
CA PHE A 147 -2.98 2.40 -12.13
C PHE A 147 -1.51 2.04 -11.93
N ILE A 148 -0.61 3.03 -11.83
CA ILE A 148 0.82 2.79 -11.59
C ILE A 148 1.05 2.17 -10.21
N ASN A 149 0.33 2.63 -9.18
CA ASN A 149 0.39 2.03 -7.85
C ASN A 149 -0.07 0.57 -7.85
N ASN A 150 -1.06 0.20 -8.67
CA ASN A 150 -1.48 -1.19 -8.82
C ASN A 150 -0.37 -2.07 -9.46
N LEU A 151 0.28 -1.57 -10.52
CA LEU A 151 1.41 -2.25 -11.14
C LEU A 151 2.61 -2.38 -10.19
N ASP A 152 2.91 -1.34 -9.43
CA ASP A 152 3.93 -1.38 -8.38
C ASP A 152 3.60 -2.41 -7.29
N GLN A 153 2.33 -2.45 -6.84
CA GLN A 153 1.86 -3.47 -5.90
C GLN A 153 2.03 -4.89 -6.46
N TRP A 154 1.84 -5.08 -7.76
CA TRP A 154 2.10 -6.34 -8.44
C TRP A 154 3.59 -6.69 -8.48
N ASN A 155 4.47 -5.70 -8.64
CA ASN A 155 5.91 -5.91 -8.57
C ASN A 155 6.34 -6.35 -7.16
N GLN A 156 5.74 -5.73 -6.14
CA GLN A 156 6.14 -5.91 -4.75
C GLN A 156 5.56 -7.19 -4.11
N ALA A 157 4.32 -7.53 -4.42
CA ALA A 157 3.54 -8.50 -3.65
C ALA A 157 3.00 -9.65 -4.50
N SER A 158 2.54 -10.71 -3.81
CA SER A 158 1.94 -11.86 -4.48
C SER A 158 0.73 -11.46 -5.35
N PRO A 159 0.38 -12.26 -6.37
CA PRO A 159 -0.81 -12.02 -7.19
C PRO A 159 -2.10 -11.85 -6.37
N ARG A 160 -2.23 -12.54 -5.22
CA ARG A 160 -3.39 -12.39 -4.32
C ARG A 160 -3.58 -10.94 -3.86
N VAL A 161 -2.48 -10.30 -3.46
CA VAL A 161 -2.49 -8.94 -2.91
C VAL A 161 -2.74 -7.94 -4.04
N SER A 162 -1.95 -7.99 -5.11
CA SER A 162 -2.10 -7.05 -6.23
C SER A 162 -3.45 -7.16 -6.93
N ASP A 163 -3.99 -8.37 -7.11
CA ASP A 163 -5.32 -8.56 -7.70
C ASP A 163 -6.47 -8.04 -6.82
N ALA A 164 -6.23 -7.79 -5.53
CA ALA A 164 -7.22 -7.24 -4.59
C ALA A 164 -7.25 -5.71 -4.61
N PHE A 165 -6.15 -5.04 -4.99
CA PHE A 165 -6.04 -3.58 -5.03
C PHE A 165 -7.21 -2.89 -5.76
N PRO A 166 -7.63 -3.30 -6.98
CA PRO A 166 -8.72 -2.64 -7.70
C PRO A 166 -10.01 -2.50 -6.90
N LYS A 167 -10.44 -3.61 -6.28
CA LYS A 167 -11.64 -3.63 -5.44
C LYS A 167 -11.45 -2.77 -4.20
N LYS A 168 -10.28 -2.85 -3.55
CA LYS A 168 -9.97 -2.03 -2.37
C LYS A 168 -9.92 -0.54 -2.69
N TYR A 169 -9.47 -0.16 -3.88
CA TYR A 169 -9.47 1.22 -4.31
C TYR A 169 -10.91 1.72 -4.56
N ALA A 170 -11.75 0.94 -5.24
CA ALA A 170 -13.17 1.27 -5.35
C ALA A 170 -13.87 1.37 -3.99
N ASP A 171 -13.59 0.44 -3.06
CA ASP A 171 -14.11 0.49 -1.68
C ASP A 171 -13.66 1.77 -0.95
N ALA A 172 -12.41 2.21 -1.15
CA ALA A 172 -11.87 3.45 -0.57
C ALA A 172 -12.62 4.68 -1.11
N LEU A 173 -12.83 4.75 -2.42
CA LEU A 173 -13.60 5.83 -3.06
C LEU A 173 -15.04 5.86 -2.54
N ASN A 174 -15.68 4.70 -2.39
CA ASN A 174 -17.03 4.59 -1.82
C ASN A 174 -17.11 5.01 -0.34
N LYS A 175 -15.99 4.98 0.38
CA LYS A 175 -15.86 5.52 1.74
C LYS A 175 -15.62 7.04 1.77
N GLY A 176 -15.55 7.69 0.62
CA GLY A 176 -15.28 9.12 0.50
C GLY A 176 -13.79 9.48 0.56
N LEU A 177 -12.88 8.50 0.62
CA LEU A 177 -11.44 8.74 0.53
C LEU A 177 -11.08 9.20 -0.88
N LYS A 178 -10.08 10.08 -1.00
CA LYS A 178 -9.66 10.65 -2.29
C LYS A 178 -8.15 10.62 -2.45
N GLY A 179 -7.70 10.84 -3.70
CA GLY A 179 -6.29 11.00 -4.04
C GLY A 179 -5.38 9.94 -3.42
N LYS A 180 -4.29 10.40 -2.81
CA LYS A 180 -3.29 9.55 -2.15
C LYS A 180 -3.85 8.74 -0.99
N GLU A 181 -4.83 9.26 -0.27
CA GLU A 181 -5.42 8.56 0.87
C GLU A 181 -6.15 7.29 0.42
N ALA A 182 -6.97 7.41 -0.63
CA ALA A 182 -7.66 6.26 -1.21
C ALA A 182 -6.68 5.20 -1.73
N ILE A 183 -5.59 5.64 -2.37
CA ILE A 183 -4.55 4.73 -2.88
C ILE A 183 -3.83 4.04 -1.72
N LEU A 184 -3.36 4.78 -0.71
CA LEU A 184 -2.67 4.20 0.44
C LEU A 184 -3.56 3.18 1.16
N TRP A 185 -4.83 3.54 1.41
CA TRP A 185 -5.79 2.63 2.01
C TRP A 185 -5.93 1.34 1.19
N ALA A 186 -6.07 1.46 -0.14
CA ALA A 186 -6.19 0.31 -1.02
C ALA A 186 -4.94 -0.58 -1.03
N ARG A 187 -3.74 0.02 -1.04
CA ARG A 187 -2.46 -0.70 -0.97
C ARG A 187 -2.33 -1.52 0.32
N VAL A 188 -2.74 -0.95 1.45
CA VAL A 188 -2.70 -1.64 2.74
C VAL A 188 -3.75 -2.74 2.81
N GLU A 189 -5.00 -2.42 2.48
CA GLU A 189 -6.12 -3.35 2.60
C GLU A 189 -6.09 -4.48 1.59
N ALA A 190 -5.31 -4.36 0.51
CA ALA A 190 -5.01 -5.45 -0.40
C ALA A 190 -4.32 -6.64 0.28
N PHE A 191 -3.59 -6.42 1.38
CA PHE A 191 -2.98 -7.48 2.17
C PHE A 191 -3.98 -8.23 3.05
N ARG A 192 -5.19 -7.69 3.27
CA ARG A 192 -6.20 -8.30 4.13
C ARG A 192 -6.74 -9.60 3.51
N ARG A 193 -6.68 -10.67 4.30
CA ARG A 193 -7.19 -12.00 3.96
C ARG A 193 -8.71 -12.06 4.17
N ARG A 194 -9.30 -13.19 3.78
CA ARG A 194 -10.75 -13.43 3.91
C ARG A 194 -11.21 -13.57 5.37
N ASP A 195 -10.32 -14.04 6.24
CA ASP A 195 -10.53 -14.11 7.70
C ASP A 195 -10.41 -12.74 8.39
N GLY A 196 -10.13 -11.68 7.63
CA GLY A 196 -9.99 -10.32 8.13
C GLY A 196 -8.57 -9.98 8.60
N GLU A 197 -7.62 -10.92 8.61
CA GLU A 197 -6.26 -10.67 9.09
C GLU A 197 -5.37 -10.03 8.00
N LEU A 198 -4.53 -9.07 8.39
CA LEU A 198 -3.50 -8.51 7.50
C LEU A 198 -2.26 -9.42 7.46
N GLU A 199 -1.84 -9.80 6.26
CA GLU A 199 -0.73 -10.72 6.02
C GLU A 199 0.36 -10.07 5.16
N ALA A 200 1.47 -9.67 5.79
CA ALA A 200 2.67 -9.18 5.10
C ALA A 200 3.96 -9.79 5.67
N GLY A 201 3.87 -11.03 6.16
CA GLY A 201 4.97 -11.75 6.82
C GLY A 201 4.61 -12.18 8.24
N ASN A 202 5.61 -12.47 9.05
CA ASN A 202 5.50 -12.80 10.47
C ASN A 202 6.71 -12.24 11.25
N SER A 203 6.93 -12.66 12.49
CA SER A 203 8.05 -12.18 13.31
C SER A 203 9.44 -12.55 12.79
N ARG A 204 9.55 -13.48 11.83
CA ARG A 204 10.83 -14.00 11.31
C ARG A 204 11.12 -13.60 9.87
N VAL A 205 10.07 -13.42 9.05
CA VAL A 205 10.22 -13.13 7.62
C VAL A 205 9.20 -12.09 7.13
N GLY A 206 9.53 -11.42 6.03
CA GLY A 206 8.67 -10.43 5.38
C GLY A 206 8.67 -9.06 6.06
N LEU A 207 7.70 -8.22 5.73
CA LEU A 207 7.64 -6.84 6.21
C LEU A 207 7.44 -6.77 7.73
N PHE A 208 6.65 -7.69 8.30
CA PHE A 208 6.42 -7.70 9.75
C PHE A 208 7.70 -7.95 10.55
N SER A 209 8.65 -8.77 10.07
CA SER A 209 9.92 -8.96 10.76
C SER A 209 10.82 -7.72 10.66
N ILE A 210 10.74 -6.98 9.55
CA ILE A 210 11.43 -5.70 9.36
C ILE A 210 10.87 -4.65 10.33
N CYS A 211 9.54 -4.54 10.44
CA CYS A 211 8.87 -3.60 11.34
C CYS A 211 9.11 -3.92 12.82
N ALA A 212 9.20 -5.21 13.17
CA ALA A 212 9.41 -5.68 14.54
C ALA A 212 10.90 -5.68 14.95
N ASN A 213 11.83 -5.47 14.02
CA ASN A 213 13.27 -5.46 14.33
C ASN A 213 13.61 -4.24 15.22
N PRO A 214 14.07 -4.45 16.47
CA PRO A 214 14.39 -3.35 17.39
C PRO A 214 15.47 -2.39 16.86
N GLN A 215 16.35 -2.87 15.98
CA GLN A 215 17.39 -2.05 15.35
C GLN A 215 16.86 -1.14 14.24
N ASN A 216 15.65 -1.41 13.72
CA ASN A 216 15.02 -0.58 12.70
C ASN A 216 14.17 0.54 13.35
N THR A 217 14.85 1.61 13.77
CA THR A 217 14.23 2.74 14.47
C THR A 217 13.16 3.45 13.67
N TYR A 218 13.20 3.40 12.33
CA TYR A 218 12.18 3.99 11.48
C TYR A 218 10.78 3.43 11.80
N TYR A 219 10.66 2.10 11.88
CA TYR A 219 9.38 1.44 12.18
C TYR A 219 9.10 1.40 13.68
N THR A 220 10.08 1.01 14.50
CA THR A 220 9.82 0.74 15.93
C THR A 220 9.37 1.99 16.68
N THR A 221 9.94 3.17 16.36
CA THR A 221 9.52 4.44 16.97
C THR A 221 8.10 4.85 16.56
N ARG A 222 7.69 4.56 15.32
CA ARG A 222 6.38 4.93 14.75
C ARG A 222 5.27 3.93 15.09
N LEU A 223 5.61 2.73 15.54
CA LEU A 223 4.66 1.68 15.88
C LEU A 223 4.52 1.45 17.39
N ARG A 224 5.35 2.12 18.22
CA ARG A 224 5.40 1.92 19.69
C ARG A 224 4.07 2.11 20.40
N GLN A 225 3.17 2.93 19.86
CA GLN A 225 1.84 3.17 20.45
C GLN A 225 0.84 2.02 20.22
N TYR A 226 1.17 1.05 19.36
CA TYR A 226 0.30 -0.09 19.08
C TYR A 226 0.84 -1.36 19.73
N SER A 227 -0.05 -2.18 20.28
CA SER A 227 0.32 -3.52 20.73
C SER A 227 0.90 -4.32 19.56
N ALA A 228 2.09 -4.91 19.75
CA ALA A 228 2.81 -5.61 18.70
C ALA A 228 1.91 -6.67 18.04
N PHE A 229 1.92 -6.72 16.70
CA PHE A 229 1.11 -7.64 15.89
C PHE A 229 -0.41 -7.51 16.02
N SER A 230 -0.95 -6.53 16.76
CA SER A 230 -2.36 -6.17 16.68
C SER A 230 -2.75 -5.73 15.27
N ASP A 231 -4.04 -5.76 14.92
CA ASP A 231 -4.51 -5.31 13.60
C ASP A 231 -4.05 -3.87 13.30
N ARG A 232 -4.17 -2.96 14.28
CA ARG A 232 -3.66 -1.59 14.16
C ARG A 232 -2.15 -1.54 13.91
N TRP A 233 -1.37 -2.35 14.62
CA TRP A 233 0.08 -2.43 14.39
C TRP A 233 0.41 -2.91 12.98
N ARG A 234 -0.26 -3.98 12.51
CA ARG A 234 -0.03 -4.56 11.18
C ARG A 234 -0.41 -3.59 10.06
N TRP A 235 -1.56 -2.94 10.21
CA TRP A 235 -2.02 -1.93 9.28
C TRP A 235 -1.01 -0.80 9.16
N ASN A 236 -0.56 -0.26 10.29
CA ASN A 236 0.42 0.84 10.30
C ASN A 236 1.81 0.41 9.81
N CYS A 237 2.25 -0.81 10.10
CA CYS A 237 3.51 -1.35 9.55
C CYS A 237 3.46 -1.39 8.01
N ILE A 238 2.38 -1.94 7.43
CA ILE A 238 2.19 -1.95 5.97
C ILE A 238 2.09 -0.52 5.45
N ALA A 239 1.29 0.34 6.10
CA ALA A 239 1.09 1.71 5.66
C ALA A 239 2.39 2.54 5.61
N LEU A 240 3.32 2.34 6.54
CA LEU A 240 4.62 3.02 6.53
C LEU A 240 5.43 2.68 5.26
N ASP A 241 5.53 1.40 4.91
CA ASP A 241 6.22 0.95 3.70
C ASP A 241 5.49 1.42 2.43
N GLN A 242 4.16 1.20 2.36
CA GLN A 242 3.36 1.55 1.19
C GLN A 242 3.32 3.06 0.94
N ARG A 243 3.33 3.88 2.00
CA ARG A 243 3.36 5.35 1.90
C ARG A 243 4.67 5.84 1.27
N ARG A 244 5.81 5.26 1.64
CA ARG A 244 7.10 5.59 1.01
C ARG A 244 7.04 5.36 -0.50
N ARG A 245 6.50 4.22 -0.93
CA ARG A 245 6.37 3.86 -2.36
C ARG A 245 5.41 4.78 -3.10
N LEU A 246 4.23 5.02 -2.52
CA LEU A 246 3.23 5.94 -3.06
C LEU A 246 3.82 7.35 -3.25
N ASN A 247 4.54 7.86 -2.26
CA ASN A 247 5.16 9.18 -2.34
C ASN A 247 6.20 9.26 -3.47
N ALA A 248 7.04 8.23 -3.63
CA ALA A 248 8.01 8.18 -4.71
C ALA A 248 7.33 8.17 -6.09
N ILE A 249 6.28 7.36 -6.27
CA ILE A 249 5.49 7.33 -7.51
C ILE A 249 4.88 8.71 -7.79
N ASN A 250 4.24 9.32 -6.80
CA ASN A 250 3.61 10.61 -6.97
C ASN A 250 4.62 11.71 -7.35
N GLN A 251 5.80 11.74 -6.73
CA GLN A 251 6.85 12.71 -7.06
C GLN A 251 7.35 12.54 -8.50
N VAL A 252 7.50 11.30 -8.97
CA VAL A 252 7.84 11.03 -10.37
C VAL A 252 6.73 11.52 -11.31
N LEU A 253 5.46 11.27 -10.98
CA LEU A 253 4.34 11.73 -11.81
C LEU A 253 4.23 13.25 -11.86
N ALA A 254 4.30 13.92 -10.71
CA ALA A 254 4.27 15.39 -10.62
C ALA A 254 5.38 16.06 -11.44
N ARG A 255 6.52 15.39 -11.60
CA ARG A 255 7.63 15.87 -12.43
C ARG A 255 7.41 15.65 -13.93
N ASN A 256 6.77 14.55 -14.32
CA ASN A 256 6.79 14.07 -15.71
C ASN A 256 5.45 14.13 -16.44
N ILE A 257 4.34 14.28 -15.72
CA ILE A 257 2.99 14.40 -16.28
C ILE A 257 2.44 15.76 -15.87
N LYS A 258 2.39 16.69 -16.82
CA LYS A 258 1.81 18.02 -16.68
C LYS A 258 0.38 18.02 -17.22
#